data_AF-A0A7J9M596-F1
#
_entry.id   AF-A0A7J9M596-F1
#
_cell.length_a   1.000
_cell.length_b   1.000
_cell.length_c   1.000
_cell.angle_alpha   90.00
_cell.angle_beta   90.00
_cell.angle_gamma   90.00
#
_symmetry.space_group_name_H-M   'P 1'
#
loop_
_entity.id
_entity.type
_entity.pdbx_description
1 polymer ?
#
loop_
_entity_poly.entity_id
_entity_poly.type
_entity_poly.pdbx_seq_one_letter_code
_entity_poly.pdbx_strand_id
1 'polypeptide(L)'
;MANCQMKKAQKYTMGKLWNSTSETVTLSGKKVWQGSHDADFPETIEDGDQNDVPGSVVGLVYKLHDATRWIVAWSNPQGEDSKVYIA
;
A
#
# COMPACT_ATOMS: atom_id res chain seq x y z
N MET A 1 33.97 -19.53 -14.89
CA MET A 1 32.61 -19.18 -15.35
C MET A 1 31.99 -18.28 -14.30
N ALA A 2 31.83 -16.99 -14.60
CA ALA A 2 31.20 -16.05 -13.66
C ALA A 2 29.69 -16.31 -13.67
N ASN A 3 29.16 -16.77 -12.53
CA ASN A 3 27.72 -16.90 -12.32
C ASN A 3 27.14 -15.48 -12.13
N CYS A 4 26.77 -14.85 -13.23
CA CYS A 4 26.05 -13.58 -13.19
C CYS A 4 24.60 -13.88 -12.80
N GLN A 5 24.35 -14.11 -11.51
CA GLN A 5 23.00 -14.04 -10.99
C GLN A 5 22.56 -12.60 -11.17
N MET A 6 21.81 -12.32 -12.24
CA MET A 6 21.10 -11.06 -12.37
C MET A 6 20.30 -10.89 -11.09
N LYS A 7 20.67 -9.90 -10.26
CA LYS A 7 19.84 -9.47 -9.13
C LYS A 7 18.49 -9.14 -9.72
N LYS A 8 17.56 -10.07 -9.54
CA LYS A 8 16.18 -9.97 -9.96
C LYS A 8 15.64 -8.67 -9.36
N ALA A 9 15.41 -7.66 -10.20
CA ALA A 9 14.98 -6.34 -9.75
C ALA A 9 13.67 -6.49 -8.97
N GLN A 10 13.66 -6.02 -7.73
CA GLN A 10 12.47 -6.00 -6.90
C GLN A 10 11.43 -5.10 -7.59
N LYS A 11 10.24 -5.63 -7.85
CA LYS A 11 9.14 -4.83 -8.36
C LYS A 11 8.66 -3.86 -7.28
N TYR A 12 8.34 -2.64 -7.69
CA TYR A 12 7.92 -1.57 -6.82
C TYR A 12 6.60 -0.97 -7.33
N THR A 13 5.68 -0.67 -6.42
CA THR A 13 4.44 0.06 -6.70
C THR A 13 4.47 1.38 -5.95
N MET A 14 4.17 2.47 -6.67
CA MET A 14 3.85 3.76 -6.09
C MET A 14 2.34 3.98 -6.23
N GLY A 15 1.60 3.84 -5.13
CA GLY A 15 0.17 4.10 -5.09
C GLY A 15 -0.15 5.51 -4.59
N LYS A 16 -1.36 5.98 -4.87
CA LYS A 16 -1.92 7.19 -4.27
C LYS A 16 -3.28 6.89 -3.67
N LEU A 17 -3.46 7.21 -2.39
CA LEU A 17 -4.74 7.12 -1.69
C LEU A 17 -5.36 8.51 -1.62
N TRP A 18 -6.62 8.63 -2.05
CA TRP A 18 -7.42 9.84 -1.90
C TRP A 18 -8.62 9.53 -1.03
N ASN A 19 -8.78 10.28 0.06
CA ASN A 19 -9.95 10.24 0.91
C ASN A 19 -11.01 11.26 0.43
N SER A 20 -12.23 10.78 0.20
CA SER A 20 -13.40 11.60 -0.15
C SER A 20 -14.62 11.24 0.72
N THR A 21 -14.39 10.80 1.96
CA THR A 21 -15.46 10.35 2.87
C THR A 21 -16.06 11.47 3.72
N SER A 22 -15.65 12.73 3.54
CA SER A 22 -16.05 13.87 4.38
C SER A 22 -15.64 13.76 5.85
N GLU A 23 -14.73 12.83 6.17
CA GLU A 23 -14.18 12.60 7.51
C GLU A 23 -12.69 12.26 7.40
N THR A 24 -11.91 12.48 8.46
CA THR A 24 -10.54 11.96 8.54
C THR A 24 -10.56 10.46 8.77
N VAL A 25 -9.81 9.71 7.96
CA VAL A 25 -9.61 8.26 8.18
C VAL A 25 -8.29 8.00 8.87
N THR A 26 -8.25 7.03 9.78
CA THR A 26 -7.05 6.69 10.57
C THR A 26 -6.59 5.27 10.28
N LEU A 27 -5.29 5.08 10.05
CA LEU A 27 -4.66 3.79 9.87
C LEU A 27 -4.82 2.96 11.17
N SER A 28 -5.49 1.83 11.04
CA SER A 28 -5.78 0.89 12.13
C SER A 28 -5.07 -0.45 11.98
N GLY A 29 -4.56 -0.75 10.79
CA GLY A 29 -3.78 -1.96 10.52
C GLY A 29 -2.89 -1.81 9.30
N LYS A 30 -1.69 -2.37 9.37
CA LYS A 30 -0.75 -2.46 8.25
C LYS A 30 -0.08 -3.83 8.20
N LYS A 31 0.11 -4.36 7.00
CA LYS A 31 0.88 -5.58 6.76
C LYS A 31 1.68 -5.43 5.47
N VAL A 32 2.98 -5.67 5.58
CA VAL A 32 3.87 -5.79 4.43
C VAL A 32 4.26 -7.25 4.31
N TRP A 33 3.92 -7.89 3.19
CA TRP A 33 4.24 -9.28 2.93
C TRP A 33 5.53 -9.42 2.12
N GLN A 34 5.78 -8.50 1.19
CA GLN A 34 6.98 -8.52 0.36
C GLN A 34 7.48 -7.11 0.05
N GLY A 35 8.81 -6.99 0.07
CA GLY A 35 9.55 -5.77 -0.20
C GLY A 35 9.85 -4.94 1.04
N SER A 36 10.69 -3.93 0.86
CA SER A 36 10.84 -2.82 1.78
C SER A 36 9.89 -1.70 1.38
N HIS A 37 9.52 -0.86 2.34
CA HIS A 37 8.96 0.46 2.06
C HIS A 37 9.98 1.49 2.55
N ASP A 38 10.24 2.53 1.75
CA ASP A 38 11.21 3.57 2.09
C ASP A 38 10.60 4.69 2.95
N ALA A 39 9.27 4.74 3.01
CA ALA A 39 8.50 5.74 3.75
C ALA A 39 7.39 5.07 4.57
N ASP A 40 7.08 5.62 5.75
CA ASP A 40 5.95 5.18 6.55
C ASP A 40 4.62 5.44 5.82
N PHE A 41 3.64 4.57 6.07
CA PHE A 41 2.27 4.78 5.58
C PHE A 41 1.61 5.92 6.36
N PRO A 42 0.78 6.76 5.71
CA PRO A 42 0.12 7.88 6.37
C PRO A 42 -0.81 7.33 7.48
N GLU A 43 -0.59 7.80 8.71
CA GLU A 43 -1.39 7.40 9.88
C GLU A 43 -2.80 7.98 9.83
N THR A 44 -2.96 9.14 9.21
CA THR A 44 -4.25 9.81 8.99
C THR A 44 -4.31 10.36 7.58
N ILE A 45 -5.51 10.38 6.99
CA ILE A 45 -5.78 11.02 5.70
C ILE A 45 -7.03 11.89 5.89
N GLU A 46 -6.89 13.21 5.78
CA GLU A 46 -8.02 14.14 5.88
C GLU A 46 -8.90 14.07 4.61
N ASP A 47 -10.14 14.56 4.70
CA ASP A 47 -11.01 14.64 3.52
C ASP A 47 -10.39 15.59 2.48
N GLY A 48 -10.33 15.14 1.22
CA GLY A 48 -9.70 15.88 0.14
C GLY A 48 -8.20 15.65 -0.01
N ASP A 49 -7.53 15.02 0.96
CA ASP A 49 -6.10 14.76 0.90
C ASP A 49 -5.73 13.57 0.01
N GLN A 50 -4.55 13.67 -0.58
CA GLN A 50 -3.92 12.60 -1.35
C GLN A 50 -2.55 12.24 -0.76
N ASN A 51 -2.32 10.96 -0.50
CA ASN A 51 -1.08 10.46 0.09
C ASN A 51 -0.45 9.35 -0.75
N ASP A 52 0.87 9.38 -0.87
CA ASP A 52 1.64 8.35 -1.56
C ASP A 52 1.80 7.11 -0.66
N VAL A 53 1.65 5.92 -1.25
CA VAL A 53 1.81 4.63 -0.55
C VAL A 53 2.74 3.70 -1.32
N PRO A 54 3.98 3.51 -0.86
CA PRO A 54 4.97 2.69 -1.55
C PRO A 54 4.92 1.23 -1.11
N GLY A 55 5.28 0.30 -2.00
CA GLY A 55 5.55 -1.09 -1.63
C GLY A 55 5.32 -2.08 -2.76
N SER A 56 5.60 -3.36 -2.53
CA SER A 56 5.37 -4.42 -3.52
C SER A 56 4.12 -5.24 -3.19
N VAL A 57 4.05 -5.83 -1.99
CA VAL A 57 2.87 -6.56 -1.53
C VAL A 57 2.50 -6.07 -0.13
N VAL A 58 1.44 -5.27 -0.05
CA VAL A 58 1.05 -4.51 1.14
C VAL A 58 -0.47 -4.51 1.32
N GLY A 59 -0.91 -4.47 2.57
CA GLY A 59 -2.30 -4.29 2.97
C GLY A 59 -2.40 -3.25 4.07
N LEU A 60 -3.29 -2.28 3.88
CA LEU A 60 -3.59 -1.19 4.79
C LEU A 60 -5.06 -1.24 5.16
N VAL A 61 -5.38 -0.91 6.41
CA VAL A 61 -6.74 -0.84 6.92
C VAL A 61 -6.92 0.52 7.58
N TYR A 62 -7.71 1.38 6.94
CA TYR A 62 -8.15 2.65 7.50
C TYR A 62 -9.50 2.48 8.18
N LYS A 63 -9.72 3.17 9.29
CA LYS A 63 -10.97 3.19 10.04
C LYS A 63 -11.61 4.57 9.90
N LEU A 64 -12.92 4.58 9.65
CA LEU A 64 -13.79 5.74 9.76
C LEU A 64 -14.36 5.86 11.20
N HIS A 65 -14.94 7.00 11.55
CA HIS A 65 -15.46 7.23 12.91
C HIS A 65 -16.56 6.24 13.31
N ASP A 66 -17.38 5.81 12.36
CA ASP A 66 -18.52 4.89 12.52
C ASP A 66 -18.13 3.39 12.62
N ALA A 67 -16.84 3.09 12.78
CA ALA A 67 -16.26 1.75 12.76
C ALA A 67 -16.26 1.03 11.40
N THR A 68 -16.68 1.69 10.32
CA THR A 68 -16.43 1.24 8.95
C THR A 68 -14.93 1.17 8.70
N ARG A 69 -14.51 0.17 7.93
CA ARG A 69 -13.11 -0.07 7.58
C ARG A 69 -12.94 0.02 6.08
N TRP A 70 -12.00 0.85 5.66
CA TRP A 70 -11.53 0.91 4.29
C TRP A 70 -10.24 0.10 4.16
N ILE A 71 -10.30 -1.00 3.44
CA ILE A 71 -9.18 -1.92 3.25
C ILE A 71 -8.61 -1.67 1.86
N VAL A 72 -7.30 -1.39 1.79
CA VAL A 72 -6.58 -1.26 0.53
C VAL A 72 -5.39 -2.21 0.54
N ALA A 73 -5.32 -3.08 -0.46
CA ALA A 73 -4.18 -3.96 -0.63
C ALA A 73 -3.72 -3.99 -2.08
N TRP A 74 -2.41 -4.14 -2.29
CA TRP A 74 -1.84 -4.36 -3.61
C TRP A 74 -0.81 -5.47 -3.55
N SER A 75 -0.67 -6.16 -4.68
CA SER A 75 0.29 -7.23 -4.87
C SER A 75 1.00 -7.02 -6.20
N ASN A 76 2.31 -6.88 -6.16
CA ASN A 76 3.15 -6.78 -7.34
C ASN A 76 4.35 -7.74 -7.21
N PRO A 77 4.11 -9.06 -7.20
CA PRO A 77 5.16 -10.04 -7.06
C PRO A 77 6.00 -10.13 -8.33
N GLN A 78 7.20 -10.68 -8.18
CA GLN A 78 8.03 -10.93 -9.34
C GLN A 78 7.51 -12.11 -10.17
N GLY A 79 7.39 -11.91 -11.48
CA GLY A 79 6.95 -12.96 -12.41
C GLY A 79 5.43 -13.16 -12.46
N GLU A 80 4.68 -12.39 -11.68
CA GLU A 80 3.21 -12.36 -11.68
C GLU A 80 2.70 -10.98 -12.08
N ASP A 81 1.42 -10.93 -12.44
CA ASP A 81 0.70 -9.69 -12.73
C ASP A 81 0.44 -8.89 -11.45
N SER A 82 0.45 -7.56 -11.59
CA SER A 82 0.08 -6.64 -10.53
C SER A 82 -1.42 -6.68 -10.26
N LYS A 83 -1.82 -6.68 -8.98
CA LYS A 83 -3.21 -6.71 -8.54
C LYS A 83 -3.46 -5.67 -7.46
N VAL A 84 -4.66 -5.12 -7.41
CA VAL A 84 -5.15 -4.20 -6.38
C VAL A 84 -6.49 -4.70 -5.86
N TYR A 85 -6.70 -4.59 -4.55
CA TYR A 85 -7.91 -5.01 -3.84
C TYR A 85 -8.38 -3.86 -2.95
N ILE A 86 -9.68 -3.56 -3.01
CA ILE A 86 -10.33 -2.51 -2.21
C ILE A 86 -11.61 -3.10 -1.63
N ALA A 87 -11.86 -2.86 -0.34
CA ALA A 87 -13.10 -3.23 0.36
C ALA A 87 -13.52 -2.15 1.35
#